data_AF-A0A2P5AQ73-F1
#
_entry.id   AF-A0A2P5AQ73-F1
#
_cell.length_a   1.000
_cell.length_b   1.000
_cell.length_c   1.000
_cell.angle_alpha   90.00
_cell.angle_beta   90.00
_cell.angle_gamma   90.00
#
_symmetry.space_group_name_H-M   'P 1'
#
loop_
_entity.id
_entity.type
_entity.pdbx_description
1 polymer ?
#
loop_
_entity_poly.entity_id
_entity_poly.type
_entity_poly.pdbx_seq_one_letter_code
_entity_poly.pdbx_strand_id
1 'polypeptide(L)'
;MDCGNDLEEYQSRRKLEFGPEEILVLENEAKEEKGNIYTKSRTKKIHSNIFDKIIPKVSMEFKIEEEAYDFYNAYVYKVGFGIRRSKGQKGKNGRMISRTFRCSYEGYHGKDRRDINVKCHGAETRFSCLAIMKINSRQASIYSVIEFIA
;
A
#
# COMPACT_ATOMS: atom_id res chain seq x y z
N MET A 1 30.70 20.24 -7.81
CA MET A 1 30.06 19.37 -6.79
C MET A 1 29.21 18.38 -7.55
N ASP A 2 29.88 17.33 -8.02
CA ASP A 2 29.29 16.30 -8.87
C ASP A 2 28.56 15.29 -8.00
N CYS A 3 27.33 14.93 -8.39
CA CYS A 3 26.68 13.73 -7.88
C CYS A 3 27.32 12.53 -8.59
N GLY A 4 28.52 12.18 -8.13
CA GLY A 4 29.23 10.98 -8.52
C GLY A 4 28.45 9.75 -8.07
N ASN A 5 28.45 8.75 -8.96
CA ASN A 5 28.01 7.39 -8.68
C ASN A 5 28.78 6.83 -7.48
N ASP A 6 28.06 6.43 -6.43
CA ASP A 6 28.49 5.40 -5.49
C ASP A 6 27.33 4.41 -5.33
N LEU A 7 27.09 3.63 -6.39
CA LEU A 7 26.25 2.43 -6.37
C LEU A 7 27.14 1.17 -6.31
N GLU A 8 28.25 1.24 -5.58
CA GLU A 8 29.21 0.11 -5.46
C GLU A 8 29.58 -0.28 -4.02
N GLU A 9 28.78 0.04 -3.01
CA GLU A 9 28.96 -0.59 -1.69
C GLU A 9 27.66 -1.04 -1.03
N TYR A 10 26.84 -1.79 -1.78
CA TYR A 10 25.92 -2.74 -1.15
C TYR A 10 25.89 -4.07 -1.91
N GLN A 11 27.07 -4.64 -2.15
CA GLN A 11 27.18 -6.07 -2.37
C GLN A 11 27.03 -6.79 -1.02
N SER A 12 25.81 -7.21 -0.68
CA SER A 12 25.61 -8.57 -0.17
C SER A 12 24.13 -8.96 -0.17
N ARG A 13 23.74 -9.75 -1.17
CA ARG A 13 23.05 -11.05 -0.99
C ARG A 13 22.69 -11.63 -2.37
N ARG A 14 23.59 -12.51 -2.85
CA ARG A 14 23.39 -13.64 -3.78
C ARG A 14 22.54 -13.38 -5.04
N LYS A 15 23.22 -13.13 -6.16
CA LYS A 15 22.72 -13.43 -7.52
C LYS A 15 22.50 -14.94 -7.65
N LEU A 16 21.33 -15.37 -8.09
CA LEU A 16 21.11 -16.68 -8.70
C LEU A 16 20.77 -16.38 -10.17
N GLU A 17 21.64 -16.78 -11.09
CA GLU A 17 21.37 -16.70 -12.53
C GLU A 17 20.74 -18.03 -12.97
N PHE A 18 19.55 -17.98 -13.58
CA PHE A 18 18.91 -19.13 -14.18
C PHE A 18 18.85 -18.96 -15.71
N GLY A 19 19.08 -20.05 -16.43
CA GLY A 19 19.39 -20.08 -17.86
C GLY A 19 18.20 -19.85 -18.81
N PRO A 20 18.50 -19.72 -20.13
CA PRO A 20 17.56 -19.22 -21.15
C PRO A 20 16.34 -20.12 -21.43
N GLU A 21 16.29 -21.34 -20.91
CA GLU A 21 15.12 -22.23 -21.07
C GLU A 21 13.93 -21.88 -20.15
N GLU A 22 14.14 -21.13 -19.06
CA GLU A 22 13.03 -20.67 -18.20
C GLU A 22 12.20 -19.54 -18.82
N ILE A 23 12.72 -18.88 -19.86
CA ILE A 23 12.08 -17.71 -20.49
C ILE A 23 10.88 -18.12 -21.36
N LEU A 24 10.89 -19.32 -21.95
CA LEU A 24 9.85 -19.76 -22.90
C LEU A 24 8.59 -20.35 -22.23
N VAL A 25 8.65 -20.67 -20.94
CA VAL A 25 7.49 -21.16 -20.17
C VAL A 25 6.61 -19.98 -19.70
N LEU A 26 7.13 -18.75 -19.71
CA LEU A 26 6.47 -17.58 -19.11
C LEU A 26 5.45 -16.87 -20.01
N GLU A 27 5.35 -17.18 -21.30
CA GLU A 27 4.51 -16.37 -22.21
C GLU A 27 3.09 -16.91 -22.47
N ASN A 28 2.75 -18.16 -22.13
CA ASN A 28 1.54 -18.77 -22.70
C ASN A 28 0.35 -19.08 -21.77
N GLU A 29 0.37 -18.78 -20.47
CA GLU A 29 -0.78 -19.09 -19.59
C GLU A 29 -1.19 -17.94 -18.66
N ALA A 30 -1.46 -16.78 -19.24
CA ALA A 30 -2.31 -15.77 -18.62
C ALA A 30 -3.78 -16.04 -18.98
N LYS A 31 -4.64 -16.30 -17.99
CA LYS A 31 -5.99 -15.69 -17.81
C LYS A 31 -6.73 -16.26 -16.59
N GLU A 32 -6.78 -15.42 -15.53
CA GLU A 32 -7.94 -15.16 -14.65
C GLU A 32 -8.03 -15.68 -13.18
N GLU A 33 -7.28 -16.68 -12.70
CA GLU A 33 -7.41 -17.12 -11.27
C GLU A 33 -6.14 -17.04 -10.39
N LYS A 34 -4.96 -16.77 -10.95
CA LYS A 34 -3.67 -16.91 -10.21
C LYS A 34 -3.25 -15.69 -9.37
N GLY A 35 -3.87 -14.52 -9.54
CA GLY A 35 -3.50 -13.29 -8.83
C GLY A 35 -3.85 -13.27 -7.32
N ASN A 36 -4.78 -14.13 -6.89
CA ASN A 36 -5.30 -14.14 -5.52
C ASN A 36 -4.47 -15.04 -4.56
N ILE A 37 -3.75 -16.04 -5.07
CA ILE A 37 -3.04 -17.02 -4.23
C ILE A 37 -1.69 -16.44 -3.74
N TYR A 38 -0.98 -15.72 -4.61
CA TYR A 38 0.35 -15.16 -4.31
C TYR A 38 0.27 -14.01 -3.27
N THR A 39 -0.78 -13.20 -3.35
CA THR A 39 -1.06 -12.09 -2.42
C THR A 39 -1.54 -12.60 -1.06
N LYS A 40 -2.36 -13.66 -1.02
CA LYS A 40 -2.83 -14.31 0.22
C LYS A 40 -1.72 -15.01 1.01
N SER A 41 -0.73 -15.56 0.32
CA SER A 41 0.45 -16.19 0.95
C SER A 41 1.36 -15.15 1.61
N ARG A 42 1.54 -14.00 0.95
CA ARG A 42 2.37 -12.90 1.46
C ARG A 42 1.73 -12.18 2.65
N THR A 43 0.42 -11.92 2.60
CA THR A 43 -0.30 -11.31 3.72
C THR A 43 -0.30 -12.19 4.96
N LYS A 44 -0.48 -13.51 4.81
CA LYS A 44 -0.34 -14.47 5.93
C LYS A 44 1.03 -14.39 6.60
N LYS A 45 2.11 -14.26 5.83
CA LYS A 45 3.48 -14.11 6.35
C LYS A 45 3.73 -12.77 7.04
N ILE A 46 3.08 -11.70 6.57
CA ILE A 46 3.15 -10.40 7.23
C ILE A 46 2.41 -10.47 8.57
N HIS A 47 1.18 -10.99 8.55
CA HIS A 47 0.31 -11.09 9.74
C HIS A 47 0.84 -12.06 10.80
N SER A 48 1.60 -13.10 10.43
CA SER A 48 2.23 -14.01 11.40
C SER A 48 3.27 -13.34 12.31
N ASN A 49 3.82 -12.19 11.90
CA ASN A 49 4.84 -11.45 12.65
C ASN A 49 4.27 -10.20 13.35
N ILE A 50 2.95 -10.01 13.31
CA ILE A 50 2.25 -8.84 13.84
C ILE A 50 1.26 -9.32 14.90
N PHE A 51 1.07 -8.53 15.96
CA PHE A 51 0.06 -8.85 16.95
C PHE A 51 -1.35 -8.75 16.35
N ASP A 52 -2.16 -9.80 16.50
CA ASP A 52 -3.53 -9.87 15.98
C ASP A 52 -4.43 -8.69 16.39
N LYS A 53 -4.13 -8.05 17.54
CA LYS A 53 -4.87 -6.91 18.06
C LYS A 53 -4.71 -5.64 17.22
N ILE A 54 -3.61 -5.51 16.48
CA ILE A 54 -3.34 -4.34 15.64
C ILE A 54 -3.62 -4.60 14.16
N ILE A 55 -4.10 -5.79 13.81
CA ILE A 55 -4.50 -6.10 12.43
C ILE A 55 -5.94 -5.60 12.23
N PRO A 56 -6.19 -4.70 11.25
CA PRO A 56 -7.54 -4.25 10.95
C PRO A 56 -8.44 -5.41 10.54
N LYS A 57 -9.67 -5.40 11.05
CA LYS A 57 -10.71 -6.37 10.71
C LYS A 57 -11.96 -5.62 10.27
N VAL A 58 -12.65 -6.18 9.28
CA VAL A 58 -13.98 -5.69 8.89
C VAL A 58 -14.89 -5.71 10.11
N SER A 59 -15.72 -4.68 10.24
CA SER A 59 -16.60 -4.42 11.38
C SER A 59 -15.89 -4.01 12.69
N MET A 60 -14.59 -3.70 12.67
CA MET A 60 -13.98 -2.95 13.78
C MET A 60 -14.59 -1.55 13.87
N GLU A 61 -14.83 -1.09 15.09
CA GLU A 61 -15.54 0.16 15.37
C GLU A 61 -14.64 1.21 16.01
N PHE A 62 -14.88 2.48 15.66
CA PHE A 62 -14.16 3.65 16.15
C PHE A 62 -15.13 4.78 16.42
N LYS A 63 -14.87 5.59 17.45
CA LYS A 63 -15.76 6.72 17.80
C LYS A 63 -15.55 7.91 16.86
N ILE A 64 -14.32 8.13 16.43
CA ILE A 64 -13.91 9.26 15.59
C ILE A 64 -13.01 8.80 14.44
N GLU A 65 -12.95 9.61 13.37
CA GLU A 65 -12.09 9.33 12.20
C GLU A 65 -10.61 9.19 12.59
N GLU A 66 -10.16 10.02 13.53
CA GLU A 66 -8.76 10.09 13.97
C GLU A 66 -8.31 8.81 14.68
N GLU A 67 -9.17 8.22 15.50
CA GLU A 67 -8.91 6.93 16.17
C GLU A 67 -8.70 5.80 15.16
N ALA A 68 -9.52 5.77 14.11
CA ALA A 68 -9.35 4.81 13.01
C ALA A 68 -8.04 5.06 12.23
N TYR A 69 -7.67 6.33 12.03
CA TYR A 69 -6.42 6.69 11.37
C TYR A 69 -5.21 6.23 12.19
N ASP A 70 -5.20 6.50 13.50
CA ASP A 70 -4.09 6.12 14.39
C ASP A 70 -3.94 4.61 14.52
N PHE A 71 -5.07 3.90 14.61
CA PHE A 71 -5.09 2.45 14.60
C PHE A 71 -4.45 1.88 13.32
N TYR A 72 -4.85 2.40 12.16
CA TYR A 72 -4.24 1.98 10.89
C TYR A 72 -2.77 2.39 10.80
N ASN A 73 -2.41 3.57 11.32
CA ASN A 73 -1.03 4.04 11.35
C ASN A 73 -0.12 3.09 12.15
N ALA A 74 -0.61 2.55 13.27
CA ALA A 74 0.12 1.54 14.05
C ALA A 74 0.33 0.24 13.27
N TYR A 75 -0.68 -0.21 12.51
CA TYR A 75 -0.58 -1.38 11.63
C TYR A 75 0.46 -1.16 10.52
N VAL A 76 0.34 -0.09 9.74
CA VAL A 76 1.21 0.18 8.58
C VAL A 76 2.65 0.44 8.98
N TYR A 77 2.91 0.96 10.20
CA TYR A 77 4.26 1.08 10.76
C TYR A 77 4.93 -0.29 10.91
N LYS A 78 4.16 -1.32 11.30
CA LYS A 78 4.67 -2.71 11.39
C LYS A 78 4.82 -3.36 10.01
N VAL A 79 3.97 -3.02 9.06
CA VAL A 79 4.07 -3.56 7.69
C VAL A 79 5.16 -2.86 6.87
N GLY A 80 5.47 -1.60 7.16
CA GLY A 80 6.55 -0.84 6.53
C GLY A 80 6.11 0.10 5.40
N PHE A 81 4.94 0.74 5.52
CA PHE A 81 4.52 1.78 4.56
C PHE A 81 3.81 2.97 5.22
N GLY A 82 3.79 4.11 4.52
CA GLY A 82 3.09 5.31 4.99
C GLY A 82 1.62 5.34 4.55
N ILE A 83 0.80 6.15 5.22
CA ILE A 83 -0.63 6.30 4.88
C ILE A 83 -0.96 7.68 4.35
N ARG A 84 -1.91 7.72 3.40
CA ARG A 84 -2.52 8.94 2.89
C ARG A 84 -4.01 8.95 3.15
N ARG A 85 -4.54 10.10 3.56
CA ARG A 85 -5.99 10.33 3.68
C ARG A 85 -6.55 10.62 2.30
N SER A 86 -7.45 9.77 1.81
CA SER A 86 -8.20 10.03 0.59
C SER A 86 -9.34 11.02 0.85
N LYS A 87 -9.92 11.54 -0.24
CA LYS A 87 -11.23 12.22 -0.19
C LYS A 87 -12.27 11.27 0.43
N GLY A 88 -13.06 11.81 1.34
CA GLY A 88 -14.15 11.11 2.02
C GLY A 88 -15.49 11.74 1.68
N GLN A 89 -16.58 11.01 1.95
CA GLN A 89 -17.93 11.53 1.78
C GLN A 89 -18.34 12.28 3.03
N LYS A 90 -18.88 13.49 2.86
CA LYS A 90 -19.48 14.26 3.95
C LYS A 90 -20.99 14.25 3.83
N GLY A 91 -21.68 14.26 4.97
CA GLY A 91 -23.13 14.42 5.04
C GLY A 91 -23.55 15.86 4.80
N LYS A 92 -24.88 16.08 4.75
CA LYS A 92 -25.48 17.42 4.59
C LYS A 92 -25.08 18.39 5.70
N ASN A 93 -24.79 17.87 6.90
CA ASN A 93 -24.32 18.61 8.07
C ASN A 93 -22.80 18.83 8.09
N GLY A 94 -22.08 18.50 7.01
CA GLY A 94 -20.63 18.64 6.91
C GLY A 94 -19.81 17.59 7.68
N ARG A 95 -20.46 16.69 8.44
CA ARG A 95 -19.79 15.59 9.15
C ARG A 95 -19.27 14.55 8.16
N MET A 96 -18.11 13.96 8.46
CA MET A 96 -17.59 12.86 7.67
C MET A 96 -18.51 11.63 7.83
N ILE A 97 -18.94 11.05 6.72
CA ILE A 97 -19.70 9.80 6.68
C ILE A 97 -18.73 8.66 6.40
N SER A 98 -17.87 8.82 5.39
CA SER A 98 -16.93 7.77 5.01
C SER A 98 -15.56 8.33 4.72
N ARG A 99 -14.52 7.56 5.02
CA ARG A 99 -13.14 7.90 4.72
C ARG A 99 -12.39 6.67 4.21
N THR A 100 -11.48 6.89 3.27
CA THR A 100 -10.56 5.86 2.82
C THR A 100 -9.13 6.25 3.18
N PHE A 101 -8.42 5.36 3.84
CA PHE A 101 -6.98 5.44 4.08
C PHE A 101 -6.28 4.52 3.08
N ARG A 102 -5.27 5.05 2.40
CA ARG A 102 -4.57 4.32 1.35
C ARG A 102 -3.08 4.33 1.59
N CYS A 103 -2.35 3.40 0.99
CA CYS A 103 -0.90 3.43 1.01
C CYS A 103 -0.34 4.71 0.35
N SER A 104 0.73 5.26 0.92
CA SER A 104 1.48 6.38 0.34
C SER A 104 2.04 6.04 -1.05
N TYR A 105 2.36 4.77 -1.26
CA TYR A 105 2.92 4.21 -2.49
C TYR A 105 1.86 3.82 -3.53
N GLU A 106 0.58 4.14 -3.29
CA GLU A 106 -0.49 3.84 -4.24
C GLU A 106 -0.47 4.75 -5.48
N GLY A 107 -0.77 4.12 -6.63
CA GLY A 107 -0.90 4.74 -7.93
C GLY A 107 0.40 4.65 -8.74
N TYR A 108 0.42 5.36 -9.85
CA TYR A 108 1.59 5.56 -10.69
C TYR A 108 1.77 7.06 -10.90
N HIS A 109 2.99 7.50 -11.19
CA HIS A 109 3.14 8.84 -11.74
C HIS A 109 2.61 8.85 -13.19
N GLY A 110 2.03 9.98 -13.59
CA GLY A 110 1.78 10.21 -15.01
C GLY A 110 3.11 10.27 -15.76
N LYS A 111 3.06 10.24 -17.10
CA LYS A 111 4.24 10.49 -17.94
C LYS A 111 5.00 11.69 -17.39
N ASP A 112 6.30 11.53 -17.18
CA ASP A 112 7.12 12.60 -16.67
C ASP A 112 7.06 13.80 -17.63
N ARG A 113 6.53 14.92 -17.16
CA ARG A 113 6.42 16.18 -17.91
C ARG A 113 7.46 17.22 -17.46
N ARG A 114 8.41 16.81 -16.61
CA ARG A 114 9.45 17.70 -16.07
C ARG A 114 10.56 17.89 -17.10
N ASP A 115 11.23 19.04 -17.03
CA ASP A 115 12.34 19.36 -17.94
C ASP A 115 13.49 18.37 -17.80
N ILE A 116 14.00 17.94 -18.96
CA ILE A 116 15.11 16.98 -19.11
C ILE A 116 16.42 17.56 -18.52
N ASN A 117 16.48 18.89 -18.33
CA ASN A 117 17.63 19.59 -17.77
C ASN A 117 17.68 19.56 -16.22
N VAL A 118 16.70 18.94 -15.56
CA VAL A 118 16.71 18.78 -14.10
C VAL A 118 17.68 17.65 -13.73
N LYS A 119 18.85 18.02 -13.17
CA LYS A 119 19.94 17.07 -12.87
C LYS A 119 19.60 16.01 -11.83
N CYS A 120 18.68 16.28 -10.90
CA CYS A 120 18.28 15.35 -9.84
C CYS A 120 16.75 15.27 -9.73
N HIS A 121 16.16 14.26 -10.36
CA HIS A 121 14.76 13.94 -10.11
C HIS A 121 14.63 13.20 -8.78
N GLY A 122 13.67 13.60 -7.95
CA GLY A 122 13.29 12.80 -6.78
C GLY A 122 12.83 11.42 -7.20
N ALA A 123 13.24 10.39 -6.46
CA ALA A 123 12.90 9.00 -6.75
C ALA A 123 11.39 8.80 -6.87
N GLU A 124 10.96 7.96 -7.81
CA GLU A 124 9.56 7.57 -7.94
C GLU A 124 9.15 6.72 -6.74
N THR A 125 8.20 7.23 -5.96
CA THR A 125 7.76 6.58 -4.72
C THR A 125 6.49 5.76 -4.90
N ARG A 126 5.76 5.89 -6.01
CA ARG A 126 4.48 5.18 -6.23
C ARG A 126 4.69 3.91 -7.06
N PHE A 127 4.55 2.75 -6.42
CA PHE A 127 4.71 1.44 -7.05
C PHE A 127 3.40 0.63 -7.04
N SER A 128 2.25 1.30 -7.17
CA SER A 128 0.92 0.66 -7.23
C SER A 128 0.53 -0.22 -6.04
N CYS A 129 0.85 0.21 -4.83
CA CYS A 129 0.36 -0.49 -3.64
C CYS A 129 -1.18 -0.42 -3.56
N LEU A 130 -1.82 -1.57 -3.32
CA LEU A 130 -3.28 -1.72 -3.23
C LEU A 130 -3.79 -1.71 -1.78
N ALA A 131 -2.92 -1.53 -0.79
CA ALA A 131 -3.30 -1.56 0.62
C ALA A 131 -4.23 -0.40 0.96
N ILE A 132 -5.41 -0.73 1.49
CA ILE A 132 -6.48 0.22 1.81
C ILE A 132 -7.23 -0.18 3.07
N MET A 133 -7.71 0.83 3.78
CA MET A 133 -8.72 0.67 4.84
C MET A 133 -9.83 1.70 4.63
N LYS A 134 -11.08 1.24 4.51
CA LYS A 134 -12.26 2.10 4.38
C LYS A 134 -13.08 2.04 5.65
N ILE A 135 -13.42 3.22 6.16
CA ILE A 135 -14.36 3.38 7.26
C ILE A 135 -15.63 4.07 6.79
N ASN A 136 -16.74 3.73 7.41
CA ASN A 136 -18.03 4.37 7.18
C ASN A 136 -18.82 4.45 8.48
N SER A 137 -19.54 5.55 8.65
CA SER A 137 -20.48 5.75 9.72
C SER A 137 -21.89 5.47 9.23
N ARG A 138 -22.49 4.38 9.73
CA ARG A 138 -23.86 3.97 9.36
C ARG A 138 -24.91 4.95 9.92
N GLN A 139 -24.67 5.57 11.08
CA GLN A 139 -25.63 6.42 11.80
C GLN A 139 -24.98 7.62 12.53
N ALA A 140 -23.85 8.12 12.04
CA ALA A 140 -23.14 9.30 12.55
C ALA A 140 -22.63 9.25 14.01
N SER A 141 -22.75 8.11 14.71
CA SER A 141 -22.26 7.92 16.07
C SER A 141 -20.95 7.14 16.16
N ILE A 142 -20.77 6.16 15.26
CA ILE A 142 -19.64 5.23 15.26
C ILE A 142 -19.21 5.00 13.81
N TYR A 143 -17.91 4.85 13.58
CA TYR A 143 -17.31 4.43 12.32
C TYR A 143 -17.01 2.94 12.37
N SER A 144 -17.33 2.23 11.30
CA SER A 144 -17.01 0.80 11.14
C SER A 144 -16.09 0.60 9.95
N VAL A 145 -15.13 -0.32 10.06
CA VAL A 145 -14.30 -0.76 8.93
C VAL A 145 -15.18 -1.55 7.96
N ILE A 146 -15.33 -1.07 6.73
CA ILE A 146 -16.08 -1.76 5.68
C ILE A 146 -15.17 -2.65 4.84
N GLU A 147 -13.97 -2.17 4.56
CA GLU A 147 -13.06 -2.83 3.63
C GLU A 147 -11.63 -2.68 4.13
N PHE A 148 -10.89 -3.77 4.06
CA PHE A 148 -9.49 -3.82 4.41
C PHE A 148 -8.73 -4.71 3.43
N ILE A 149 -7.69 -4.15 2.81
CA ILE A 149 -6.75 -4.85 1.93
C ILE A 149 -5.34 -4.55 2.48
N ALA A 150 -4.57 -5.60 2.70
CA ALA A 150 -3.22 -5.58 3.25
C ALA A 150 -2.15 -5.72 2.17
#